data_AF-K5XE31-F1
#
_entry.id   AF-K5XE31-F1
#
_cell.length_a   1.000
_cell.length_b   1.000
_cell.length_c   1.000
_cell.angle_alpha   90.00
_cell.angle_beta   90.00
_cell.angle_gamma   90.00
#
_symmetry.space_group_name_H-M   'P 1'
#
loop_
_entity.id
_entity.type
_entity.pdbx_description
1 polymer ?
#
loop_
_entity_poly.entity_id
_entity_poly.type
_entity_poly.pdbx_seq_one_letter_code
_entity_poly.pdbx_strand_id
1 'polypeptide(L)'
;MIHISELIFTVTQDHAPVYPTLARIALDVLPIQASAVPCERLFSASKQVATDRRSRLGSDRFEELLVMKSAWRGTMVDWAAVNTAEVEEVDLVDYVELLEADKQAQEWEEVIEISDTQSDFE
;
A
#
# COMPACT_ATOMS: atom_id res chain seq x y z
N MET A 1 15.30 6.34 7.86
CA MET A 1 15.37 7.74 8.36
C MET A 1 16.20 7.80 9.64
N ILE A 2 15.86 6.99 10.66
CA ILE A 2 16.57 6.93 11.96
C ILE A 2 18.09 6.69 11.80
N HIS A 3 18.50 5.77 10.92
CA HIS A 3 19.93 5.46 10.75
C HIS A 3 20.79 6.57 10.16
N ILE A 4 20.23 7.47 9.35
CA ILE A 4 21.02 8.56 8.73
C ILE A 4 21.26 9.68 9.77
N SER A 5 20.25 9.99 10.58
CA SER A 5 20.39 10.94 11.68
C SER A 5 21.33 10.43 12.77
N GLU A 6 21.28 9.14 13.11
CA GLU A 6 22.24 8.52 14.06
C GLU A 6 23.67 8.58 13.54
N LEU A 7 23.89 8.28 12.26
CA LEU A 7 25.22 8.32 11.65
C LEU A 7 25.81 9.74 11.60
N ILE A 8 24.98 10.74 11.29
CA ILE A 8 25.40 12.14 11.28
C ILE A 8 25.74 12.60 12.71
N PHE A 9 24.92 12.20 13.68
CA PHE A 9 25.15 12.52 15.09
C PHE A 9 26.46 11.89 15.60
N THR A 10 26.72 10.61 15.35
CA THR A 10 27.95 9.96 15.81
C THR A 10 29.20 10.57 15.17
N VAL A 11 29.19 10.78 13.85
CA VAL A 11 30.33 11.38 13.13
C VAL A 11 30.62 12.79 13.62
N THR A 12 29.59 13.61 13.85
CA THR A 12 29.80 14.98 14.37
C THR A 12 30.22 14.99 15.84
N GLN A 13 29.76 14.04 16.65
CA GLN A 13 30.18 13.85 18.05
C GLN A 13 31.67 13.48 18.14
N ASP A 14 32.16 12.61 17.26
CA ASP A 14 33.55 12.16 17.23
C ASP A 14 34.53 13.29 16.80
N HIS A 15 34.05 14.23 15.98
CA HIS A 15 34.84 15.39 15.52
C HIS A 15 34.63 16.67 16.35
N ALA A 16 33.69 16.66 17.30
CA ALA A 16 33.44 17.75 18.24
C ALA A 16 34.65 18.23 19.05
N PRO A 17 35.58 17.36 19.55
CA PRO A 17 36.73 17.83 20.32
C PRO A 17 37.79 18.53 19.46
N VAL A 18 37.83 18.24 18.15
CA VAL A 18 38.82 18.83 17.22
C VAL A 18 38.31 20.14 16.62
N TYR A 19 36.99 20.23 16.34
CA TYR A 19 36.38 21.40 15.72
C TYR A 19 35.02 21.73 16.36
N PRO A 20 34.99 22.31 17.57
CA PRO A 20 33.75 22.49 18.34
C PRO A 20 32.73 23.41 17.66
N THR A 21 33.20 24.48 17.01
CA THR A 21 32.33 25.43 16.31
C THR A 21 31.74 24.85 15.03
N LEU A 22 32.55 24.09 14.29
CA LEU A 22 32.13 23.47 13.03
C LEU A 22 31.17 22.30 13.28
N ALA A 23 31.45 21.48 14.30
CA ALA A 23 30.58 20.37 14.70
C ALA A 23 29.19 20.87 15.09
N ARG A 24 29.09 22.01 15.78
CA ARG A 24 27.81 22.61 16.17
C ARG A 24 26.99 23.07 14.96
N ILE A 25 27.64 23.70 13.98
CA ILE A 25 26.98 24.11 12.72
C ILE A 25 26.56 22.87 11.92
N ALA A 26 27.39 21.83 11.86
CA ALA A 26 27.07 20.60 11.17
C ALA A 26 25.86 19.88 11.79
N LEU A 27 25.76 19.88 13.13
CA LEU A 27 24.61 19.34 13.86
C LEU A 27 23.33 20.14 13.61
N ASP A 28 23.40 21.44 13.34
CA ASP A 28 22.21 22.24 13.03
C ASP A 28 21.77 22.06 11.57
N VAL A 29 22.72 21.98 10.63
CA VAL A 29 22.42 22.04 9.18
C VAL A 29 22.14 20.67 8.57
N LEU A 30 22.88 19.62 8.96
CA LEU A 30 22.78 18.31 8.33
C LEU A 30 21.45 17.60 8.63
N PRO A 31 20.88 17.66 9.85
CA PRO A 31 19.58 17.05 10.14
C PRO A 31 18.42 17.69 9.36
N ILE A 32 18.51 18.97 9.01
CA ILE A 32 17.50 19.65 8.19
C ILE A 32 17.39 18.98 6.82
N GLN A 33 18.52 18.74 6.16
CA GLN A 33 18.55 18.07 4.85
C GLN A 33 18.21 16.58 4.97
N ALA A 34 18.72 15.91 6.02
CA ALA A 34 18.45 14.50 6.26
C ALA A 34 16.97 14.21 6.55
N SER A 35 16.24 15.18 7.13
CA SER A 35 14.81 15.08 7.40
C SER A 35 13.91 15.53 6.25
N ALA A 36 14.39 16.39 5.35
CA ALA A 36 13.60 16.85 4.20
C ALA A 36 13.16 15.69 3.28
N VAL A 37 14.09 14.83 2.86
CA VAL A 37 13.83 13.70 1.95
C VAL A 37 12.73 12.74 2.46
N PRO A 38 12.79 12.23 3.70
CA PRO A 38 11.74 11.37 4.22
C PRO A 38 10.43 12.12 4.47
N CYS A 39 10.45 13.41 4.82
CA CYS A 39 9.25 14.24 4.90
C CYS A 39 8.55 14.35 3.53
N GLU A 40 9.29 14.61 2.45
CA GLU A 40 8.75 14.65 1.09
C GLU A 40 8.13 13.32 0.65
N ARG A 41 8.79 12.20 0.99
CA ARG A 41 8.24 10.85 0.74
C ARG A 41 6.97 10.62 1.55
N LEU A 42 6.91 11.10 2.79
CA LEU A 42 5.73 11.00 3.65
C LEU A 42 4.57 11.85 3.09
N PHE A 43 4.83 13.08 2.63
CA PHE A 43 3.83 13.93 1.97
C PHE A 43 3.35 13.37 0.62
N SER A 44 4.25 12.80 -0.18
CA SER A 44 3.88 12.17 -1.45
C SER A 44 3.00 10.93 -1.22
N ALA A 45 3.33 10.11 -0.21
CA ALA A 45 2.54 8.96 0.17
C ALA A 45 1.21 9.33 0.85
N SER A 46 1.17 10.48 1.52
CA SER A 46 -0.04 10.97 2.17
C SER A 46 -1.05 11.55 1.18
N LYS A 47 -0.59 12.01 0.00
CA LYS A 47 -1.46 12.41 -1.11
C LYS A 47 -2.44 11.31 -1.51
N GLN A 48 -2.01 10.05 -1.55
CA GLN A 48 -2.90 8.92 -1.83
C GLN A 48 -4.01 8.75 -0.77
N VAL A 49 -3.66 8.95 0.51
CA VAL A 49 -4.61 8.92 1.62
C VAL A 49 -5.56 10.12 1.60
N ALA A 50 -5.07 11.29 1.17
CA ALA A 50 -5.82 12.52 1.12
C ALA A 50 -6.77 12.62 -0.09
N THR A 51 -6.40 12.05 -1.24
CA THR A 51 -7.09 12.31 -2.52
C THR A 51 -7.84 11.12 -3.12
N ASP A 52 -7.46 9.86 -2.86
CA ASP A 52 -7.80 8.80 -3.84
C ASP A 52 -9.00 7.90 -3.48
N ARG A 53 -9.34 7.68 -2.20
CA ARG A 53 -10.44 6.72 -1.84
C ARG A 53 -11.41 7.08 -0.71
N ARG A 54 -11.18 8.11 0.12
CA ARG A 54 -12.13 8.55 1.17
C ARG A 54 -12.09 10.06 1.38
N SER A 55 -12.91 10.77 0.61
CA SER A 55 -13.22 12.18 0.76
C SER A 55 -13.59 12.56 2.21
N ARG A 56 -13.08 13.71 2.69
CA ARG A 56 -13.42 14.40 3.96
C ARG A 56 -12.88 13.83 5.28
N LEU A 57 -11.67 13.27 5.32
CA LEU A 57 -10.97 13.20 6.61
C LEU A 57 -10.55 14.61 7.03
N GLY A 58 -10.99 15.06 8.21
CA GLY A 58 -10.48 16.30 8.82
C GLY A 58 -8.98 16.18 9.09
N SER A 59 -8.31 17.34 9.22
CA SER A 59 -6.86 17.44 9.47
C SER A 59 -6.40 16.52 10.60
N ASP A 60 -7.17 16.48 11.68
CA ASP A 60 -6.79 15.81 12.92
C ASP A 60 -6.75 14.28 12.74
N ARG A 61 -7.76 13.72 12.06
CA ARG A 61 -7.81 12.28 11.78
C ARG A 61 -6.77 11.86 10.75
N PHE A 62 -6.42 12.75 9.83
CA PHE A 62 -5.38 12.50 8.85
C PHE A 62 -4.00 12.42 9.52
N GLU A 63 -3.70 13.33 10.45
CA GLU A 63 -2.46 13.33 11.22
C GLU A 63 -2.32 12.06 12.07
N GLU A 64 -3.37 11.69 12.82
CA GLU A 64 -3.39 10.46 13.61
C GLU A 64 -3.09 9.21 12.77
N LEU A 65 -3.70 9.10 11.57
CA LEU A 65 -3.46 7.97 10.67
C LEU A 65 -2.03 7.93 10.12
N LEU A 66 -1.43 9.09 9.84
CA LEU A 66 -0.05 9.16 9.37
C LEU A 66 0.95 8.78 10.46
N VAL A 67 0.72 9.23 11.70
CA VAL A 67 1.52 8.83 12.86
C VAL A 67 1.39 7.33 13.10
N MET A 68 0.17 6.79 13.07
CA MET A 68 -0.08 5.35 13.24
C MET A 68 0.59 4.53 12.13
N LYS A 69 0.47 4.97 10.86
CA LYS A 69 1.15 4.35 9.72
C LYS A 69 2.68 4.37 9.89
N SER A 70 3.23 5.48 10.37
CA SER A 70 4.68 5.58 10.59
C SER A 70 5.15 4.68 11.74
N ALA A 71 4.38 4.62 12.83
CA ALA A 71 4.70 3.77 13.98
C ALA A 71 4.67 2.28 13.62
N TRP A 72 3.72 1.87 12.78
CA TRP A 72 3.50 0.45 12.45
C TRP A 72 4.35 -0.04 11.28
N ARG A 73 5.06 0.87 10.59
CA ARG A 73 5.86 0.56 9.39
C ARG A 73 6.96 -0.49 9.62
N GLY A 74 7.44 -0.64 10.86
CA GLY A 74 8.46 -1.64 11.23
C GLY A 74 7.89 -2.98 11.70
N THR A 75 6.59 -3.05 11.99
CA THR A 75 5.96 -4.22 12.62
C THR A 75 4.98 -4.92 11.67
N MET A 76 4.50 -4.22 10.64
CA MET A 76 3.50 -4.74 9.73
C MET A 76 4.15 -5.49 8.56
N VAL A 77 3.85 -6.79 8.47
CA VAL A 77 4.20 -7.63 7.32
C VAL A 77 3.27 -7.28 6.17
N ASP A 78 3.85 -6.97 5.01
CA ASP A 78 3.08 -6.71 3.79
C ASP A 78 2.66 -8.03 3.14
N TRP A 79 1.53 -8.56 3.60
CA TRP A 79 0.94 -9.77 3.03
C TRP A 79 0.54 -9.60 1.56
N ALA A 80 0.25 -8.39 1.08
CA ALA A 80 -0.05 -8.18 -0.33
C ALA A 80 1.20 -8.38 -1.19
N ALA A 81 2.37 -7.91 -0.74
CA ALA A 81 3.63 -8.20 -1.40
C ALA A 81 3.98 -9.69 -1.36
N VAL A 82 3.71 -10.37 -0.24
CA VAL A 82 3.91 -11.84 -0.11
C VAL A 82 2.99 -12.59 -1.07
N ASN A 83 1.71 -12.24 -1.13
CA ASN A 83 0.73 -12.89 -2.01
C ASN A 83 0.96 -12.56 -3.49
N THR A 84 1.61 -11.44 -3.81
CA THR A 84 1.99 -11.12 -5.20
C THR A 84 3.19 -11.95 -5.66
N ALA A 85 4.01 -12.47 -4.73
CA ALA A 85 5.11 -13.38 -5.05
C ALA A 85 4.62 -14.82 -5.26
N GLU A 86 3.54 -15.21 -4.58
CA GLU A 86 2.81 -16.45 -4.81
C GLU A 86 1.64 -16.21 -5.78
N VAL A 87 1.95 -15.87 -7.04
CA VAL A 87 0.96 -16.06 -8.10
C VAL A 87 0.80 -17.56 -8.29
N GLU A 88 -0.27 -18.13 -7.74
CA GLU A 88 -0.72 -19.47 -8.11
C GLU A 88 -1.00 -19.44 -9.62
N GLU A 89 -0.20 -20.18 -10.40
CA GLU A 89 -0.53 -20.45 -11.81
C GLU A 89 -1.80 -21.30 -11.81
N VAL A 90 -2.94 -20.64 -11.98
CA VAL A 90 -4.22 -21.31 -12.09
C VAL A 90 -4.28 -22.01 -13.44
N ASP A 91 -4.17 -23.33 -13.45
CA ASP A 91 -4.25 -24.13 -14.67
C ASP A 91 -5.72 -24.13 -15.16
N LEU A 92 -5.96 -23.58 -16.35
CA LEU A 92 -7.32 -23.42 -16.88
C LEU A 92 -8.05 -24.78 -17.07
N VAL A 93 -7.29 -25.87 -17.11
CA VAL A 93 -7.80 -27.24 -17.23
C VAL A 93 -8.76 -27.59 -16.10
N ASP A 94 -8.50 -27.11 -14.88
CA ASP A 94 -9.32 -27.41 -13.69
C ASP A 94 -10.71 -26.75 -13.72
N TYR A 95 -10.92 -25.79 -14.64
CA TYR A 95 -12.17 -25.02 -14.76
C TYR A 95 -12.98 -25.37 -16.00
N VAL A 96 -12.51 -26.31 -16.83
CA VAL A 96 -13.22 -26.73 -18.06
C VAL A 96 -14.57 -27.36 -17.71
N GLU A 97 -14.62 -28.23 -16.70
CA GLU A 97 -15.85 -28.90 -16.26
C GLU A 97 -16.87 -27.89 -15.70
N LEU A 98 -16.39 -26.88 -14.97
CA LEU A 98 -17.21 -25.81 -14.40
C LEU A 98 -17.81 -24.92 -15.51
N LEU A 99 -17.01 -24.61 -16.54
CA LEU A 99 -17.45 -23.85 -17.70
C LEU A 99 -18.44 -24.63 -18.57
N GLU A 100 -18.30 -25.95 -18.65
CA GLU A 100 -19.28 -26.83 -19.32
C GLU A 100 -20.59 -26.90 -18.54
N ALA A 101 -20.53 -26.98 -17.20
CA ALA A 101 -21.72 -26.95 -16.35
C ALA A 101 -22.50 -25.62 -16.49
N ASP A 102 -21.81 -24.48 -16.53
CA ASP A 102 -22.43 -23.16 -16.73
C ASP A 102 -23.09 -23.05 -18.11
N LYS A 103 -22.44 -23.54 -19.17
CA LYS A 103 -23.02 -23.57 -20.53
C LYS A 103 -24.25 -24.45 -20.58
N GLN A 104 -24.19 -25.63 -19.98
CA GLN A 104 -25.35 -26.52 -19.90
C GLN A 104 -26.49 -25.83 -19.17
N ALA A 105 -26.26 -25.27 -17.98
CA ALA A 105 -27.30 -24.57 -17.23
C ALA A 105 -27.98 -23.46 -18.07
N GLN A 106 -27.20 -22.71 -18.84
CA GLN A 106 -27.70 -21.68 -19.75
C GLN A 106 -28.54 -22.26 -20.90
N GLU A 107 -28.12 -23.38 -21.50
CA GLU A 107 -28.89 -24.09 -22.52
C GLU A 107 -30.21 -24.64 -21.95
N TRP A 108 -30.18 -25.18 -20.73
CA TRP A 108 -31.36 -25.67 -20.04
C TRP A 108 -32.34 -24.53 -19.71
N GLU A 109 -31.86 -23.35 -19.30
CA GLU A 109 -32.69 -22.15 -19.09
C GLU A 109 -33.33 -21.67 -20.41
N GLU A 110 -32.58 -21.59 -21.51
CA GLU A 110 -33.12 -21.22 -22.82
C GLU A 110 -34.18 -22.22 -23.32
N VAL A 111 -33.97 -23.52 -23.10
CA VAL A 111 -34.94 -24.56 -23.50
C VAL A 111 -36.22 -24.48 -22.66
N ILE A 112 -36.11 -24.16 -21.36
CA ILE A 112 -37.27 -23.95 -20.48
C ILE A 112 -38.09 -22.75 -20.95
N GLU A 113 -37.44 -21.62 -21.26
CA GLU A 113 -38.11 -20.41 -21.78
C GLU A 113 -38.84 -20.66 -23.12
N ILE A 114 -38.25 -21.45 -24.03
CA ILE A 114 -38.89 -21.84 -25.30
C ILE A 114 -40.10 -22.75 -25.05
N SER A 115 -40.06 -23.63 -24.06
CA SER A 115 -41.18 -24.52 -23.74
C SER A 115 -42.36 -23.80 -23.07
N ASP A 116 -42.07 -22.83 -22.20
CA ASP A 116 -43.10 -22.06 -21.50
C ASP A 116 -43.86 -21.13 -22.47
N THR A 117 -43.15 -20.52 -23.42
CA THR A 117 -43.74 -19.66 -24.47
C THR A 117 -44.57 -20.41 -25.51
N GLN A 118 -44.37 -21.73 -25.64
CA GLN A 118 -45.12 -22.56 -26.58
C GLN A 118 -46.39 -23.18 -25.95
N SER A 119 -46.49 -23.20 -24.62
CA SER A 119 -47.68 -23.66 -23.87
C SER A 119 -48.82 -22.63 -23.82
N ASP A 120 -48.55 -21.36 -24.12
CA ASP A 120 -49.54 -20.27 -24.15
C ASP A 120 -50.33 -20.21 -25.48
N PHE A 121 -50.08 -21.11 -26.44
CA PHE A 121 -50.71 -21.14 -27.76
C PHE A 121 -51.61 -22.36 -28.06
N GLU A 122 -51.94 -23.21 -27.06
CA GLU A 122 -53.03 -24.21 -27.15
C GLU A 122 -54.22 -23.88 -26.23
#